data_AF-A0A3L7MUU5-F1
#
_entry.id   AF-A0A3L7MUU5-F1
#
_cell.length_a   1.000
_cell.length_b   1.000
_cell.length_c   1.000
_cell.angle_alpha   90.00
_cell.angle_beta   90.00
_cell.angle_gamma   90.00
#
_symmetry.space_group_name_H-M   'P 1'
#
loop_
_entity.id
_entity.type
_entity.pdbx_description
1 polymer ?
#
loop_
_entity_poly.entity_id
_entity_poly.type
_entity_poly.pdbx_seq_one_letter_code
_entity_poly.pdbx_strand_id
1 'polypeptide(L)'
;MSVFFRVAGARGWLALDINGVSVQRRIALIATLAVMTVGCGREDVHSYRVAKSVDDSLAGAGRARPQDINPELPTRAADGARVVWDVPGDWKVVQSDQPMRLATYDASGAEVTVAAFPGAVGGMLANVNRWRGQIGLAAIEERELAPLLSSTSDHGTDVATLAMTASDGRVMLGAVVTPGDGQTWFVKSTTDATRAAALRPAFDAFARSFRREGASAPASASASTRADQATTDQNSPPTSANASAGAPVQAMGAIEARLAHFAAPATWSAEAQAGGIVTAAFAATNAGGGARVTATSLANDGGGDLANINRWRGQLGLAAMADLAQVKRSPMGPGAMAVDLVNDAGTDRMVVAIITIDGATWFFKLRGTVAGVEAERAQFDAFVRAVGLGVAP
;
A
#
# COMPACT_ATOMS: atom_id res chain seq x y z
N MET A 1 -38.75 48.19 -25.10
CA MET A 1 -37.83 49.18 -25.68
C MET A 1 -36.62 48.40 -26.15
N SER A 2 -36.58 48.07 -27.44
CA SER A 2 -35.54 47.22 -28.04
C SER A 2 -34.97 47.95 -29.25
N VAL A 3 -33.65 47.94 -29.38
CA VAL A 3 -32.89 48.55 -30.48
C VAL A 3 -32.56 47.47 -31.51
N PHE A 4 -32.72 47.81 -32.80
CA PHE A 4 -32.48 46.98 -33.98
C PHE A 4 -31.02 47.03 -34.45
N PHE A 5 -30.55 46.03 -35.21
CA PHE A 5 -29.82 46.22 -36.49
C PHE A 5 -29.90 44.96 -37.41
N ARG A 6 -29.52 45.17 -38.68
CA ARG A 6 -30.05 44.61 -39.94
C ARG A 6 -29.45 43.28 -40.47
N VAL A 7 -30.25 42.71 -41.39
CA VAL A 7 -30.16 41.59 -42.36
C VAL A 7 -29.07 41.70 -43.45
N ALA A 8 -28.50 40.55 -43.88
CA ALA A 8 -28.31 40.05 -45.27
C ALA A 8 -27.56 38.68 -45.26
N GLY A 9 -27.85 37.62 -46.03
CA GLY A 9 -28.82 37.37 -47.08
C GLY A 9 -28.89 35.86 -47.48
N ALA A 10 -30.04 35.48 -48.07
CA ALA A 10 -30.36 34.30 -48.90
C ALA A 10 -30.26 32.87 -48.30
N ARG A 11 -31.16 31.92 -48.57
CA ARG A 11 -32.53 31.83 -49.15
C ARG A 11 -32.94 30.34 -48.99
N GLY A 12 -34.08 30.05 -48.38
CA GLY A 12 -34.67 28.70 -48.37
C GLY A 12 -35.82 28.59 -47.39
N TRP A 13 -37.06 28.54 -47.90
CA TRP A 13 -38.29 28.35 -47.15
C TRP A 13 -38.79 26.91 -47.35
N LEU A 14 -39.29 26.25 -46.29
CA LEU A 14 -40.52 25.47 -46.36
C LEU A 14 -41.14 25.31 -44.96
N ALA A 15 -42.46 25.23 -44.96
CA ALA A 15 -43.37 25.59 -43.89
C ALA A 15 -43.67 24.47 -42.87
N LEU A 16 -44.19 24.96 -41.74
CA LEU A 16 -44.89 24.29 -40.64
C LEU A 16 -45.86 23.19 -41.08
N ASP A 17 -46.00 22.16 -40.23
CA ASP A 17 -47.34 21.66 -39.90
C ASP A 17 -47.43 21.21 -38.43
N ILE A 18 -48.42 21.75 -37.72
CA ILE A 18 -48.81 21.47 -36.34
C ILE A 18 -50.23 20.94 -36.40
N ASN A 19 -50.45 19.70 -35.96
CA ASN A 19 -51.73 19.17 -35.51
C ASN A 19 -51.39 18.11 -34.45
N GLY A 20 -51.84 18.11 -33.20
CA GLY A 20 -53.07 18.66 -32.65
C GLY A 20 -54.01 17.51 -32.28
N VAL A 21 -54.15 17.29 -30.96
CA VAL A 21 -55.34 16.74 -30.26
C VAL A 21 -55.45 15.22 -30.00
N SER A 22 -55.23 14.89 -28.71
CA SER A 22 -55.89 13.96 -27.76
C SER A 22 -56.70 12.73 -28.23
N VAL A 23 -56.67 11.66 -27.42
CA VAL A 23 -57.83 11.16 -26.64
C VAL A 23 -57.41 9.96 -25.77
N GLN A 24 -57.78 10.02 -24.50
CA GLN A 24 -57.70 8.92 -23.53
C GLN A 24 -58.57 7.73 -23.94
N ARG A 25 -58.09 6.50 -23.75
CA ARG A 25 -58.94 5.33 -23.49
C ARG A 25 -58.25 4.38 -22.50
N ARG A 26 -58.83 4.29 -21.30
CA ARG A 26 -58.66 3.19 -20.34
C ARG A 26 -59.63 2.05 -20.73
N ILE A 27 -59.26 0.81 -20.36
CA ILE A 27 -60.06 -0.40 -20.02
C ILE A 27 -59.21 -1.64 -20.42
N ALA A 28 -58.56 -2.29 -19.43
CA ALA A 28 -58.80 -3.67 -18.93
C ALA A 28 -58.55 -4.76 -20.00
N LEU A 29 -57.69 -5.77 -19.82
CA LEU A 29 -57.64 -6.84 -18.80
C LEU A 29 -56.30 -7.58 -19.07
N ILE A 30 -55.54 -8.04 -18.08
CA ILE A 30 -55.40 -9.47 -17.74
C ILE A 30 -54.76 -9.53 -16.36
N ALA A 31 -55.47 -10.16 -15.43
CA ALA A 31 -54.97 -10.60 -14.15
C ALA A 31 -54.54 -12.06 -14.28
N THR A 32 -53.29 -12.37 -13.90
CA THR A 32 -52.92 -13.71 -13.44
C THR A 32 -52.04 -13.54 -12.20
N LEU A 33 -52.62 -13.93 -11.07
CA LEU A 33 -52.02 -13.96 -9.74
C LEU A 33 -51.32 -15.31 -9.55
N ALA A 34 -50.05 -15.29 -9.17
CA ALA A 34 -49.39 -16.43 -8.52
C ALA A 34 -48.43 -15.90 -7.45
N VAL A 35 -48.90 -15.98 -6.20
CA VAL A 35 -48.14 -15.77 -4.98
C VAL A 35 -47.27 -17.00 -4.75
N MET A 36 -45.96 -16.82 -4.63
CA MET A 36 -45.10 -17.72 -3.85
C MET A 36 -44.27 -16.88 -2.89
N THR A 37 -44.53 -17.09 -1.61
CA THR A 37 -43.88 -16.47 -0.46
C THR A 37 -42.44 -16.95 -0.33
N VAL A 38 -41.48 -16.04 -0.53
CA VAL A 38 -40.09 -16.24 -0.10
C VAL A 38 -40.02 -15.90 1.39
N GLY A 39 -40.17 -16.92 2.24
CA GLY A 39 -39.81 -16.86 3.65
C GLY A 39 -38.42 -17.44 3.84
N CYS A 40 -37.38 -16.69 3.48
CA CYS A 40 -36.02 -17.01 3.93
C CYS A 40 -35.88 -16.50 5.36
N GLY A 41 -35.65 -17.44 6.28
CA GLY A 41 -35.43 -17.17 7.69
C GLY A 41 -34.32 -16.16 7.91
N ARG A 42 -34.63 -15.13 8.69
CA ARG A 42 -33.66 -14.26 9.34
C ARG A 42 -32.89 -15.12 10.35
N GLU A 43 -31.66 -15.50 10.02
CA GLU A 43 -30.70 -15.90 11.04
C GLU A 43 -30.04 -14.63 11.57
N ASP A 44 -30.58 -14.12 12.67
CA ASP A 44 -29.94 -13.08 13.47
C ASP A 44 -28.66 -13.68 14.09
N VAL A 45 -27.50 -13.31 13.54
CA VAL A 45 -26.20 -13.63 14.16
C VAL A 45 -26.05 -12.78 15.42
N HIS A 46 -26.45 -13.35 16.55
CA HIS A 46 -26.09 -12.83 17.86
C HIS A 46 -24.61 -13.13 18.15
N SER A 47 -23.73 -12.15 17.93
CA SER A 47 -22.36 -12.22 18.45
C SER A 47 -22.37 -11.87 19.93
N TYR A 48 -22.09 -12.86 20.78
CA TYR A 48 -21.87 -12.64 22.20
C TYR A 48 -20.45 -12.09 22.40
N ARG A 49 -20.34 -10.92 23.05
CA ARG A 49 -19.08 -10.48 23.67
C ARG A 49 -18.94 -11.19 25.00
N VAL A 50 -17.89 -12.01 25.14
CA VAL A 50 -17.35 -12.33 26.46
C VAL A 50 -16.56 -11.10 26.91
N ALA A 51 -17.06 -10.41 27.93
CA ALA A 51 -16.29 -9.38 28.61
C ALA A 51 -15.08 -10.04 29.27
N LYS A 52 -13.86 -9.69 28.83
CA LYS A 52 -12.69 -9.88 29.68
C LYS A 52 -12.69 -8.69 30.65
N SER A 53 -12.92 -8.99 31.92
CA SER A 53 -12.97 -8.01 33.02
C SER A 53 -11.74 -7.12 33.00
N VAL A 54 -11.97 -5.81 32.92
CA VAL A 54 -10.99 -4.80 33.32
C VAL A 54 -11.22 -4.59 34.80
N ASP A 55 -10.21 -4.92 35.62
CA ASP A 55 -10.22 -4.48 37.00
C ASP A 55 -10.21 -2.95 37.02
N ASP A 56 -11.23 -2.39 37.66
CA ASP A 56 -11.31 -0.98 38.02
C ASP A 56 -10.20 -0.64 39.01
N SER A 57 -9.03 -0.29 38.51
CA SER A 57 -8.07 0.50 39.27
C SER A 57 -7.09 1.19 38.32
N LEU A 58 -7.28 2.51 38.13
CA LEU A 58 -6.31 3.54 38.52
C LEU A 58 -6.72 4.88 37.88
N ALA A 59 -7.35 5.73 38.69
CA ALA A 59 -7.34 7.15 38.48
C ALA A 59 -5.90 7.66 38.66
N GLY A 60 -5.31 8.19 37.59
CA GLY A 60 -4.01 8.86 37.60
C GLY A 60 -3.75 9.50 36.26
N ALA A 61 -3.81 10.83 36.20
CA ALA A 61 -3.51 11.61 34.99
C ALA A 61 -2.02 11.47 34.63
N GLY A 62 -1.72 10.52 33.75
CA GLY A 62 -0.41 10.33 33.11
C GLY A 62 -0.60 10.05 31.62
N ARG A 63 0.25 10.63 30.76
CA ARG A 63 0.25 10.38 29.30
C ARG A 63 0.51 8.89 29.05
N ALA A 64 -0.46 8.19 28.46
CA ALA A 64 -0.32 6.78 28.08
C ALA A 64 0.82 6.60 27.07
N ARG A 65 1.71 5.64 27.30
CA ARG A 65 2.82 5.28 26.40
C ARG A 65 2.45 4.00 25.62
N PRO A 66 2.99 3.78 24.41
CA PRO A 66 2.62 2.64 23.57
C PRO A 66 2.73 1.24 24.22
N GLN A 67 3.53 1.11 25.28
CA GLN A 67 3.72 -0.14 26.04
C GLN A 67 2.42 -0.62 26.73
N ASP A 68 1.47 0.27 26.95
CA ASP A 68 0.21 -0.05 27.63
C ASP A 68 -0.85 -0.64 26.67
N ILE A 69 -0.60 -0.69 25.35
CA ILE A 69 -1.67 -0.85 24.36
C ILE A 69 -1.39 -1.88 23.25
N ASN A 70 -0.14 -2.33 23.03
CA ASN A 70 0.13 -3.51 22.18
C ASN A 70 1.51 -4.13 22.51
N PRO A 71 1.61 -5.38 22.99
CA PRO A 71 2.88 -6.00 23.38
C PRO A 71 3.82 -6.37 22.21
N GLU A 72 3.38 -6.26 20.95
CA GLU A 72 4.24 -6.47 19.76
C GLU A 72 4.14 -5.29 18.78
N LEU A 73 4.89 -4.23 19.06
CA LEU A 73 5.33 -3.31 18.01
C LEU A 73 6.40 -4.02 17.16
N PRO A 74 6.30 -4.08 15.81
CA PRO A 74 7.29 -4.78 14.97
C PRO A 74 8.68 -4.11 14.94
N THR A 75 8.86 -3.00 15.64
CA THR A 75 9.96 -2.06 15.44
C THR A 75 11.06 -2.22 16.47
N ARG A 76 11.73 -3.37 16.44
CA ARG A 76 13.12 -3.42 16.90
C ARG A 76 14.01 -3.16 15.70
N ALA A 77 14.56 -1.95 15.61
CA ALA A 77 15.63 -1.67 14.66
C ALA A 77 16.84 -2.59 14.97
N ALA A 78 17.70 -2.85 13.99
CA ALA A 78 18.85 -3.75 14.15
C ALA A 78 19.81 -3.33 15.28
N ASP A 79 19.78 -2.06 15.68
CA ASP A 79 20.54 -1.49 16.79
C ASP A 79 19.78 -1.48 18.14
N GLY A 80 18.61 -2.13 18.20
CA GLY A 80 17.77 -2.22 19.39
C GLY A 80 16.96 -0.97 19.71
N ALA A 81 17.08 0.11 18.95
CA ALA A 81 16.28 1.31 19.14
C ALA A 81 14.84 1.10 18.66
N ARG A 82 13.90 1.79 19.31
CA ARG A 82 12.47 1.76 19.01
C ARG A 82 11.98 3.15 18.61
N VAL A 83 10.96 3.21 17.77
CA VAL A 83 10.25 4.47 17.49
C VAL A 83 9.12 4.63 18.50
N VAL A 84 9.04 5.81 19.12
CA VAL A 84 7.96 6.19 20.03
C VAL A 84 7.35 7.53 19.59
N TRP A 85 6.14 7.81 20.07
CA TRP A 85 5.42 9.06 19.83
C TRP A 85 4.57 9.42 21.06
N ASP A 86 4.17 10.69 21.18
CA ASP A 86 3.35 11.20 22.28
C ASP A 86 1.89 11.35 21.81
N VAL A 87 0.97 10.60 22.43
CA VAL A 87 -0.47 10.65 22.09
C VAL A 87 -1.13 11.85 22.79
N PRO A 88 -1.91 12.69 22.09
CA PRO A 88 -2.71 13.75 22.72
C PRO A 88 -3.68 13.17 23.77
N GLY A 89 -3.84 13.88 24.89
CA GLY A 89 -4.55 13.32 26.06
C GLY A 89 -6.06 13.10 25.87
N ASP A 90 -6.65 13.74 24.86
CA ASP A 90 -8.05 13.61 24.48
C ASP A 90 -8.30 12.49 23.44
N TRP A 91 -7.25 11.85 22.93
CA TRP A 91 -7.37 10.77 21.95
C TRP A 91 -7.55 9.42 22.63
N LYS A 92 -8.49 8.63 22.11
CA LYS A 92 -8.79 7.30 22.64
C LYS A 92 -8.28 6.24 21.68
N VAL A 93 -7.63 5.20 22.17
CA VAL A 93 -7.23 4.09 21.30
C VAL A 93 -8.45 3.29 20.86
N VAL A 94 -8.51 3.00 19.57
CA VAL A 94 -9.52 2.15 18.96
C VAL A 94 -8.85 0.89 18.45
N GLN A 95 -9.43 -0.26 18.77
CA GLN A 95 -9.01 -1.53 18.19
C GLN A 95 -9.38 -1.55 16.71
N SER A 96 -8.42 -1.86 15.84
CA SER A 96 -8.64 -2.01 14.42
C SER A 96 -8.24 -3.42 13.99
N ASP A 97 -9.11 -4.08 13.25
CA ASP A 97 -8.89 -5.36 12.60
C ASP A 97 -8.23 -5.22 11.22
N GLN A 98 -7.92 -3.98 10.81
CA GLN A 98 -7.32 -3.69 9.51
C GLN A 98 -5.83 -4.07 9.51
N PRO A 99 -5.40 -4.93 8.56
CA PRO A 99 -4.01 -5.35 8.49
C PRO A 99 -3.09 -4.15 8.27
N MET A 100 -1.89 -4.21 8.86
CA MET A 100 -0.82 -3.21 8.73
C MET A 100 -1.03 -1.86 9.45
N ARG A 101 -2.12 -1.66 10.20
CA ARG A 101 -2.24 -0.50 11.12
C ARG A 101 -1.55 -0.82 12.45
N LEU A 102 -0.57 -0.01 12.84
CA LEU A 102 0.14 -0.14 14.11
C LEU A 102 -0.64 0.47 15.27
N ALA A 103 -1.39 1.54 15.00
CA ALA A 103 -2.29 2.16 15.95
C ALA A 103 -3.46 2.86 15.24
N THR A 104 -4.61 2.92 15.91
CA THR A 104 -5.77 3.71 15.49
C THR A 104 -6.30 4.46 16.70
N TYR A 105 -6.59 5.75 16.53
CA TYR A 105 -7.11 6.62 17.57
C TYR A 105 -8.42 7.27 17.14
N ASP A 106 -9.37 7.38 18.07
CA ASP A 106 -10.48 8.31 17.97
C ASP A 106 -10.05 9.66 18.58
N ALA A 107 -9.97 10.67 17.73
CA ALA A 107 -9.62 12.03 18.06
C ALA A 107 -10.88 12.91 17.99
N SER A 108 -11.72 12.82 19.02
CA SER A 108 -13.01 13.54 19.09
C SER A 108 -13.91 13.27 17.86
N GLY A 109 -14.06 11.99 17.50
CA GLY A 109 -14.87 11.56 16.35
C GLY A 109 -14.16 11.60 14.99
N ALA A 110 -12.85 11.90 14.94
CA ALA A 110 -12.02 11.69 13.76
C ALA A 110 -11.12 10.47 13.98
N GLU A 111 -11.10 9.54 13.02
CA GLU A 111 -10.14 8.44 13.04
C GLU A 111 -8.74 8.95 12.64
N VAL A 112 -7.73 8.66 13.46
CA VAL A 112 -6.31 8.88 13.14
C VAL A 112 -5.57 7.54 13.16
N THR A 113 -4.92 7.19 12.06
CA THR A 113 -4.25 5.90 11.88
C THR A 113 -2.74 6.06 11.78
N VAL A 114 -1.98 5.12 12.33
CA VAL A 114 -0.52 5.01 12.20
C VAL A 114 -0.17 3.70 11.51
N ALA A 115 0.69 3.76 10.49
CA ALA A 115 1.27 2.60 9.82
C ALA A 115 2.76 2.85 9.53
N ALA A 116 3.57 1.81 9.44
CA ALA A 116 4.97 1.90 9.05
C ALA A 116 5.31 0.84 8.02
N PHE A 117 6.15 1.19 7.05
CA PHE A 117 6.59 0.29 6.00
C PHE A 117 8.10 0.41 5.77
N PRO A 118 8.79 -0.70 5.46
CA PRO A 118 10.22 -0.67 5.14
C PRO A 118 10.58 0.22 3.94
N GLY A 119 11.68 0.97 4.08
CA GLY A 119 12.23 1.81 3.02
C GLY A 119 11.39 3.06 2.73
N ALA A 120 11.55 3.63 1.53
CA ALA A 120 10.97 4.93 1.15
C ALA A 120 9.55 4.85 0.53
N VAL A 121 8.97 3.65 0.40
CA VAL A 121 7.54 3.43 0.06
C VAL A 121 6.99 4.25 -1.12
N GLY A 122 7.73 4.39 -2.23
CA GLY A 122 7.27 5.16 -3.40
C GLY A 122 7.75 6.61 -3.45
N GLY A 123 8.28 7.15 -2.35
CA GLY A 123 8.65 8.57 -2.28
C GLY A 123 7.43 9.49 -2.05
N MET A 124 7.70 10.76 -1.80
CA MET A 124 6.68 11.72 -1.34
C MET A 124 5.58 11.96 -2.39
N LEU A 125 5.95 12.31 -3.63
CA LEU A 125 4.99 12.60 -4.71
C LEU A 125 4.02 11.45 -4.93
N ALA A 126 4.55 10.24 -5.01
CA ALA A 126 3.76 9.03 -5.26
C ALA A 126 2.77 8.74 -4.12
N ASN A 127 3.20 8.91 -2.86
CA ASN A 127 2.33 8.73 -1.71
C ASN A 127 1.24 9.80 -1.66
N VAL A 128 1.60 11.06 -1.93
CA VAL A 128 0.62 12.16 -2.04
C VAL A 128 -0.38 11.89 -3.16
N ASN A 129 0.06 11.48 -4.35
CA ASN A 129 -0.83 11.14 -5.46
C ASN A 129 -1.74 9.93 -5.16
N ARG A 130 -1.24 8.93 -4.44
CA ARG A 130 -2.06 7.81 -3.95
C ARG A 130 -3.16 8.30 -3.00
N TRP A 131 -2.80 9.19 -2.07
CA TRP A 131 -3.76 9.77 -1.14
C TRP A 131 -4.77 10.67 -1.84
N ARG A 132 -4.35 11.46 -2.83
CA ARG A 132 -5.23 12.24 -3.71
C ARG A 132 -6.26 11.35 -4.39
N GLY A 133 -5.83 10.22 -4.96
CA GLY A 133 -6.73 9.23 -5.56
C GLY A 133 -7.77 8.66 -4.58
N GLN A 134 -7.39 8.40 -3.32
CA GLN A 134 -8.31 7.91 -2.29
C GLN A 134 -9.46 8.88 -1.96
N ILE A 135 -9.26 10.17 -2.23
CA ILE A 135 -10.27 11.22 -2.02
C ILE A 135 -10.75 11.84 -3.35
N GLY A 136 -10.52 11.16 -4.48
CA GLY A 136 -11.05 11.55 -5.79
C GLY A 136 -10.38 12.77 -6.43
N LEU A 137 -9.19 13.16 -5.99
CA LEU A 137 -8.41 14.25 -6.57
C LEU A 137 -7.49 13.74 -7.70
N ALA A 138 -7.31 14.57 -8.73
CA ALA A 138 -6.35 14.30 -9.80
C ALA A 138 -4.91 14.30 -9.27
N ALA A 139 -4.05 13.45 -9.85
CA ALA A 139 -2.62 13.44 -9.55
C ALA A 139 -1.96 14.78 -9.88
N ILE A 140 -0.90 15.10 -9.15
CA ILE A 140 -0.04 16.27 -9.36
C ILE A 140 1.35 15.84 -9.87
N GLU A 141 2.06 16.80 -10.45
CA GLU A 141 3.45 16.66 -10.86
C GLU A 141 4.43 17.14 -9.77
N GLU A 142 5.70 16.76 -9.89
CA GLU A 142 6.75 17.04 -8.88
C GLU A 142 6.86 18.53 -8.51
N ARG A 143 6.74 19.42 -9.51
CA ARG A 143 6.80 20.88 -9.30
C ARG A 143 5.69 21.42 -8.40
N GLU A 144 4.59 20.69 -8.28
CA GLU A 144 3.41 21.08 -7.50
C GLU A 144 3.44 20.52 -6.08
N LEU A 145 4.40 19.63 -5.76
CA LEU A 145 4.45 18.94 -4.48
C LEU A 145 4.89 19.84 -3.34
N ALA A 146 6.03 20.52 -3.48
CA ALA A 146 6.64 21.29 -2.40
C ALA A 146 5.69 22.33 -1.77
N PRO A 147 4.86 23.06 -2.55
CA PRO A 147 3.88 23.99 -1.98
C PRO A 147 2.79 23.36 -1.10
N LEU A 148 2.53 22.05 -1.23
CA LEU A 148 1.51 21.35 -0.45
C LEU A 148 2.02 20.85 0.91
N LEU A 149 3.34 20.83 1.10
CA LEU A 149 3.98 20.22 2.26
C LEU A 149 4.39 21.28 3.29
N SER A 150 4.12 21.00 4.55
CA SER A 150 4.78 21.63 5.67
C SER A 150 5.77 20.64 6.27
N SER A 151 7.06 20.92 6.05
CA SER A 151 8.16 20.03 6.44
C SER A 151 8.95 20.58 7.63
N THR A 152 9.34 19.70 8.53
CA THR A 152 10.22 19.98 9.67
C THR A 152 11.20 18.82 9.86
N SER A 153 12.41 19.12 10.35
CA SER A 153 13.37 18.11 10.77
C SER A 153 13.80 18.43 12.20
N ASP A 154 13.71 17.46 13.10
CA ASP A 154 14.14 17.61 14.49
C ASP A 154 14.75 16.29 15.01
N HIS A 155 15.88 16.38 15.71
CA HIS A 155 16.60 15.23 16.29
C HIS A 155 16.75 14.00 15.34
N GLY A 156 16.98 14.24 14.04
CA GLY A 156 17.13 13.18 13.04
C GLY A 156 15.80 12.54 12.58
N THR A 157 14.66 13.15 12.91
CA THR A 157 13.34 12.78 12.41
C THR A 157 12.85 13.84 11.43
N ASP A 158 12.65 13.44 10.18
CA ASP A 158 12.02 14.27 9.15
C ASP A 158 10.51 14.04 9.16
N VAL A 159 9.74 15.13 9.14
CA VAL A 159 8.27 15.11 9.14
C VAL A 159 7.78 16.02 8.03
N ALA A 160 6.93 15.50 7.15
CA ALA A 160 6.20 16.30 6.16
C ALA A 160 4.70 16.08 6.36
N THR A 161 3.95 17.17 6.55
CA THR A 161 2.50 17.17 6.73
C THR A 161 1.80 17.87 5.57
N LEU A 162 0.59 17.43 5.24
CA LEU A 162 -0.27 18.11 4.25
C LEU A 162 -1.75 17.95 4.58
N ALA A 163 -2.56 18.86 4.04
CA ALA A 163 -4.02 18.74 4.00
C ALA A 163 -4.48 18.79 2.55
N MET A 164 -5.45 17.94 2.20
CA MET A 164 -6.07 17.93 0.88
C MET A 164 -7.58 17.86 1.02
N THR A 165 -8.28 18.70 0.28
CA THR A 165 -9.75 18.78 0.33
C THR A 165 -10.33 18.15 -0.93
N ALA A 166 -11.20 17.16 -0.75
CA ALA A 166 -11.97 16.51 -1.79
C ALA A 166 -13.08 17.43 -2.33
N SER A 167 -13.60 17.11 -3.52
CA SER A 167 -14.74 17.84 -4.12
C SER A 167 -16.02 17.72 -3.30
N ASP A 168 -16.16 16.66 -2.49
CA ASP A 168 -17.30 16.41 -1.61
C ASP A 168 -17.17 17.08 -0.23
N GLY A 169 -16.11 17.86 0.02
CA GLY A 169 -15.88 18.59 1.27
C GLY A 169 -15.16 17.79 2.36
N ARG A 170 -14.82 16.51 2.14
CA ARG A 170 -13.91 15.78 3.03
C ARG A 170 -12.50 16.34 2.94
N VAL A 171 -11.78 16.33 4.06
CA VAL A 171 -10.37 16.72 4.16
C VAL A 171 -9.57 15.53 4.63
N MET A 172 -8.50 15.22 3.90
CA MET A 172 -7.47 14.29 4.34
C MET A 172 -6.30 15.05 4.96
N LEU A 173 -6.00 14.75 6.22
CA LEU A 173 -4.75 15.10 6.87
C LEU A 173 -3.78 13.94 6.70
N GLY A 174 -2.57 14.22 6.22
CA GLY A 174 -1.53 13.21 6.03
C GLY A 174 -0.20 13.69 6.59
N ALA A 175 0.54 12.79 7.21
CA ALA A 175 1.93 12.98 7.58
C ALA A 175 2.78 11.81 7.09
N VAL A 176 3.96 12.12 6.57
CA VAL A 176 5.04 11.18 6.29
C VAL A 176 6.17 11.50 7.27
N VAL A 177 6.59 10.49 8.03
CA VAL A 177 7.56 10.62 9.11
C VAL A 177 8.71 9.64 8.87
N THR A 178 9.94 10.13 8.91
CA THR A 178 11.15 9.34 8.71
C THR A 178 12.08 9.54 9.92
N PRO A 179 12.02 8.67 10.93
CA PRO A 179 12.81 8.82 12.15
C PRO A 179 14.24 8.26 12.02
N GLY A 180 14.64 7.79 10.83
CA GLY A 180 15.96 7.20 10.59
C GLY A 180 16.09 5.74 11.04
N ASP A 181 14.99 5.02 11.18
CA ASP A 181 14.93 3.59 11.53
C ASP A 181 14.89 2.66 10.29
N GLY A 182 15.07 3.22 9.10
CA GLY A 182 14.96 2.49 7.83
C GLY A 182 13.51 2.26 7.37
N GLN A 183 12.52 2.86 8.04
CA GLN A 183 11.11 2.81 7.66
C GLN A 183 10.55 4.20 7.36
N THR A 184 9.45 4.21 6.62
CA THR A 184 8.59 5.38 6.47
C THR A 184 7.30 5.17 7.24
N TRP A 185 6.99 6.11 8.10
CA TRP A 185 5.81 6.12 8.94
C TRP A 185 4.76 7.05 8.36
N PHE A 186 3.50 6.61 8.41
CA PHE A 186 2.36 7.36 7.91
C PHE A 186 1.37 7.61 9.04
N VAL A 187 1.00 8.87 9.23
CA VAL A 187 -0.14 9.26 10.06
C VAL A 187 -1.21 9.83 9.14
N LYS A 188 -2.46 9.38 9.27
CA LYS A 188 -3.55 9.82 8.40
C LYS A 188 -4.86 10.01 9.15
N SER A 189 -5.65 10.96 8.68
CA SER A 189 -7.06 11.12 9.05
C SER A 189 -7.85 11.59 7.83
N THR A 190 -9.11 11.18 7.70
CA THR A 190 -10.03 11.73 6.69
C THR A 190 -11.36 12.02 7.37
N THR A 191 -11.78 13.27 7.37
CA THR A 191 -12.99 13.74 8.07
C THR A 191 -13.57 14.96 7.35
N ASP A 192 -14.73 15.47 7.77
CA ASP A 192 -15.26 16.74 7.26
C ASP A 192 -14.34 17.94 7.56
N ALA A 193 -14.50 19.02 6.80
CA ALA A 193 -13.66 20.21 6.87
C ALA A 193 -13.62 20.86 8.27
N THR A 194 -14.75 20.90 8.98
CA THR A 194 -14.83 21.50 10.33
C THR A 194 -14.00 20.69 11.32
N ARG A 195 -14.18 19.36 11.34
CA ARG A 195 -13.41 18.50 12.23
C ARG A 195 -11.92 18.46 11.85
N ALA A 196 -11.59 18.49 10.55
CA ALA A 196 -10.20 18.52 10.10
C ALA A 196 -9.48 19.80 10.55
N ALA A 197 -10.15 20.95 10.46
CA ALA A 197 -9.59 22.22 10.93
C ALA A 197 -9.33 22.20 12.45
N ALA A 198 -10.26 21.65 13.23
CA ALA A 198 -10.10 21.51 14.68
C ALA A 198 -9.00 20.49 15.05
N LEU A 199 -8.87 19.40 14.30
CA LEU A 199 -7.90 18.33 14.54
C LEU A 199 -6.45 18.74 14.17
N ARG A 200 -6.29 19.62 13.16
CA ARG A 200 -4.99 19.91 12.53
C ARG A 200 -3.86 20.25 13.51
N PRO A 201 -4.04 21.13 14.52
CA PRO A 201 -2.94 21.47 15.44
C PRO A 201 -2.44 20.26 16.24
N ALA A 202 -3.35 19.42 16.73
CA ALA A 202 -3.02 18.22 17.48
C ALA A 202 -2.40 17.13 16.58
N PHE A 203 -2.91 16.98 15.35
CA PHE A 203 -2.36 16.07 14.34
C PHE A 203 -0.91 16.41 14.00
N ASP A 204 -0.61 17.68 13.75
CA ASP A 204 0.74 18.13 13.41
C ASP A 204 1.70 17.97 14.59
N ALA A 205 1.24 18.25 15.82
CA ALA A 205 2.02 18.01 17.03
C ALA A 205 2.29 16.52 17.26
N PHE A 206 1.28 15.67 17.05
CA PHE A 206 1.42 14.22 17.12
C PHE A 206 2.45 13.69 16.12
N ALA A 207 2.37 14.11 14.85
CA ALA A 207 3.33 13.71 13.81
C ALA A 207 4.77 14.12 14.14
N ARG A 208 4.97 15.31 14.73
CA ARG A 208 6.30 15.79 15.19
C ARG A 208 6.84 15.10 16.43
N SER A 209 6.01 14.37 17.18
CA SER A 209 6.44 13.70 18.41
C SER A 209 7.21 12.40 18.17
N PHE A 210 7.15 11.86 16.96
CA PHE A 210 7.83 10.63 16.58
C PHE A 210 9.34 10.81 16.74
N ARG A 211 9.97 9.85 17.41
CA ARG A 211 11.42 9.87 17.70
C ARG A 211 11.94 8.46 17.96
N ARG A 212 13.24 8.27 17.79
CA ARG A 212 13.92 7.04 18.20
C ARG A 212 14.34 7.13 19.67
N GLU A 213 14.03 6.10 20.45
CA GLU A 213 14.51 5.90 21.81
C GLU A 213 15.35 4.61 21.88
N GLY A 214 16.45 4.63 22.64
CA GLY A 214 17.22 3.42 22.96
C GLY A 214 18.44 3.11 22.10
N ALA A 215 19.07 4.11 21.47
CA ALA A 215 20.40 3.91 20.90
C ALA A 215 21.44 3.77 22.02
N SER A 216 21.85 2.55 22.32
CA SER A 216 23.09 2.33 23.09
C SER A 216 24.25 2.67 22.15
N ALA A 217 25.16 3.54 22.57
CA ALA A 217 26.42 3.77 21.84
C ALA A 217 27.14 2.43 21.58
N PRO A 218 27.92 2.29 20.50
CA PRO A 218 28.70 1.08 20.30
C PRO A 218 29.66 0.94 21.48
N ALA A 219 29.44 -0.08 22.31
CA ALA A 219 30.38 -0.44 23.34
C ALA A 219 31.67 -0.87 22.65
N SER A 220 32.70 -0.04 22.80
CA SER A 220 34.07 -0.33 22.41
C SER A 220 34.47 -1.72 22.87
N ALA A 221 35.14 -2.42 21.96
CA ALA A 221 35.76 -3.71 22.21
C ALA A 221 36.52 -3.73 23.53
N SER A 222 36.23 -4.71 24.37
CA SER A 222 37.20 -5.26 25.32
C SER A 222 37.07 -6.76 25.27
N ALA A 223 38.07 -7.36 24.62
CA ALA A 223 38.34 -8.77 24.68
C ALA A 223 38.66 -9.16 26.14
N SER A 224 38.03 -10.22 26.63
CA SER A 224 38.67 -11.10 27.60
C SER A 224 38.20 -12.54 27.44
N THR A 225 39.19 -13.35 27.11
CA THR A 225 39.34 -14.80 27.05
C THR A 225 38.71 -15.59 28.21
N ARG A 226 38.01 -16.70 27.92
CA ARG A 226 38.51 -18.11 27.99
C ARG A 226 37.47 -19.15 28.48
N ALA A 227 37.47 -20.28 27.75
CA ALA A 227 37.23 -21.70 28.12
C ALA A 227 35.83 -22.27 28.41
N ASP A 228 35.51 -23.27 27.58
CA ASP A 228 34.97 -24.62 27.85
C ASP A 228 33.91 -24.82 28.93
N GLN A 229 32.74 -25.31 28.51
CA GLN A 229 32.38 -26.71 28.75
C GLN A 229 31.22 -27.17 27.86
N ALA A 230 31.44 -28.33 27.21
CA ALA A 230 30.44 -29.12 26.53
C ALA A 230 29.56 -29.87 27.54
N THR A 231 28.25 -29.96 27.31
CA THR A 231 27.46 -31.17 27.55
C THR A 231 26.36 -31.30 26.50
N THR A 232 26.16 -32.53 26.07
CA THR A 232 25.13 -33.05 25.18
C THR A 232 23.74 -32.95 25.83
N ASP A 233 22.68 -32.87 25.02
CA ASP A 233 21.75 -33.99 24.92
C ASP A 233 20.64 -33.78 23.87
N GLN A 234 20.41 -34.88 23.16
CA GLN A 234 19.36 -35.12 22.20
C GLN A 234 18.03 -35.34 22.93
N ASN A 235 16.93 -34.74 22.45
CA ASN A 235 15.60 -35.36 22.42
C ASN A 235 14.60 -34.52 21.61
N SER A 236 14.20 -35.05 20.46
CA SER A 236 12.85 -34.92 19.86
C SER A 236 12.18 -36.29 20.03
N PRO A 237 10.84 -36.49 20.09
CA PRO A 237 9.88 -36.16 19.00
C PRO A 237 8.41 -35.92 19.50
N PRO A 238 7.32 -36.11 18.70
CA PRO A 238 6.82 -35.30 17.57
C PRO A 238 5.31 -34.91 17.72
N THR A 239 4.66 -34.53 16.60
CA THR A 239 3.19 -34.41 16.33
C THR A 239 2.45 -33.17 16.87
N SER A 240 1.49 -32.54 16.17
CA SER A 240 0.70 -32.92 14.99
C SER A 240 0.20 -31.67 14.24
N ALA A 241 -0.15 -31.91 12.98
CA ALA A 241 -0.93 -31.04 12.12
C ALA A 241 -2.20 -30.49 12.80
N ASN A 242 -2.57 -29.26 12.43
CA ASN A 242 -3.98 -28.95 12.31
C ASN A 242 -4.24 -28.10 11.07
N ALA A 243 -5.11 -28.62 10.23
CA ALA A 243 -5.73 -27.93 9.12
C ALA A 243 -6.87 -27.06 9.67
N SER A 244 -6.97 -25.83 9.17
CA SER A 244 -8.18 -25.00 9.29
C SER A 244 -8.35 -24.28 7.94
N ALA A 245 -9.11 -24.86 7.02
CA ALA A 245 -10.56 -24.65 6.88
C ALA A 245 -10.92 -23.17 6.60
N GLY A 246 -10.93 -22.85 5.30
CA GLY A 246 -11.82 -21.90 4.63
C GLY A 246 -12.13 -20.57 5.31
N ALA A 247 -11.26 -19.58 5.11
CA ALA A 247 -11.64 -18.17 5.16
C ALA A 247 -12.48 -17.81 3.91
N PRO A 248 -13.41 -16.84 3.98
CA PRO A 248 -14.22 -16.44 2.84
C PRO A 248 -13.30 -15.85 1.76
N VAL A 249 -13.33 -16.47 0.58
CA VAL A 249 -12.52 -16.07 -0.59
C VAL A 249 -12.98 -14.69 -1.04
N GLN A 250 -12.24 -13.64 -0.64
CA GLN A 250 -12.15 -12.42 -1.43
C GLN A 250 -11.80 -12.86 -2.86
N ALA A 251 -12.57 -12.43 -3.87
CA ALA A 251 -12.35 -12.85 -5.24
C ALA A 251 -10.88 -12.63 -5.62
N MET A 252 -10.14 -13.73 -5.81
CA MET A 252 -8.71 -13.69 -6.05
C MET A 252 -8.44 -12.96 -7.36
N GLY A 253 -7.57 -11.94 -7.33
CA GLY A 253 -7.18 -11.21 -8.53
C GLY A 253 -6.60 -12.14 -9.60
N ALA A 254 -6.69 -11.74 -10.87
CA ALA A 254 -6.36 -12.64 -11.98
C ALA A 254 -4.91 -13.13 -11.94
N ILE A 255 -3.96 -12.31 -11.46
CA ILE A 255 -2.55 -12.69 -11.33
C ILE A 255 -2.35 -13.62 -10.13
N GLU A 256 -2.96 -13.34 -8.98
CA GLU A 256 -2.93 -14.22 -7.81
C GLU A 256 -3.47 -15.61 -8.14
N ALA A 257 -4.57 -15.68 -8.90
CA ALA A 257 -5.15 -16.95 -9.33
C ALA A 257 -4.18 -17.74 -10.22
N ARG A 258 -3.44 -17.07 -11.11
CA ARG A 258 -2.41 -17.71 -11.93
C ARG A 258 -1.18 -18.11 -11.12
N LEU A 259 -0.75 -17.29 -10.16
CA LEU A 259 0.34 -17.60 -9.24
C LEU A 259 0.05 -18.86 -8.42
N ALA A 260 -1.19 -19.04 -7.95
CA ALA A 260 -1.60 -20.21 -7.18
C ALA A 260 -1.48 -21.54 -7.97
N HIS A 261 -1.51 -21.48 -9.30
CA HIS A 261 -1.37 -22.64 -10.19
C HIS A 261 -0.01 -22.70 -10.90
N PHE A 262 0.87 -21.73 -10.66
CA PHE A 262 2.15 -21.68 -11.35
C PHE A 262 3.07 -22.79 -10.86
N ALA A 263 3.43 -23.70 -11.76
CA ALA A 263 4.46 -24.70 -11.53
C ALA A 263 5.83 -24.08 -11.81
N ALA A 264 6.56 -23.73 -10.75
CA ALA A 264 7.90 -23.18 -10.88
C ALA A 264 8.86 -24.20 -11.55
N PRO A 265 9.81 -23.76 -12.38
CA PRO A 265 10.85 -24.62 -12.93
C PRO A 265 11.65 -25.33 -11.83
N ALA A 266 12.22 -26.50 -12.13
CA ALA A 266 12.99 -27.29 -11.14
C ALA A 266 14.20 -26.54 -10.55
N THR A 267 14.72 -25.53 -11.25
CA THR A 267 15.81 -24.66 -10.78
C THR A 267 15.36 -23.59 -9.79
N TRP A 268 14.04 -23.41 -9.61
CA TRP A 268 13.45 -22.40 -8.72
C TRP A 268 12.89 -23.07 -7.46
N SER A 269 13.31 -22.57 -6.31
CA SER A 269 12.79 -22.97 -5.01
C SER A 269 11.93 -21.85 -4.41
N ALA A 270 10.70 -22.17 -4.00
CA ALA A 270 9.82 -21.20 -3.36
C ALA A 270 10.37 -20.76 -1.99
N GLU A 271 10.38 -19.46 -1.72
CA GLU A 271 10.80 -18.92 -0.42
C GLU A 271 9.59 -18.82 0.51
N ALA A 272 9.66 -19.49 1.68
CA ALA A 272 8.58 -19.52 2.67
C ALA A 272 8.26 -18.16 3.34
N GLN A 273 9.09 -17.13 3.10
CA GLN A 273 9.02 -15.82 3.73
C GLN A 273 8.53 -14.72 2.78
N ALA A 274 7.69 -15.05 1.80
CA ALA A 274 6.95 -14.05 1.02
C ALA A 274 5.86 -13.39 1.90
N GLY A 275 6.29 -12.51 2.80
CA GLY A 275 5.42 -11.73 3.69
C GLY A 275 5.31 -10.27 3.25
N GLY A 276 4.21 -9.61 3.62
CA GLY A 276 3.95 -8.20 3.29
C GLY A 276 3.41 -8.01 1.87
N ILE A 277 4.01 -7.10 1.10
CA ILE A 277 3.58 -6.76 -0.28
C ILE A 277 4.05 -7.76 -1.34
N VAL A 278 4.98 -8.66 -0.98
CA VAL A 278 5.52 -9.68 -1.89
C VAL A 278 4.59 -10.87 -1.90
N THR A 279 3.88 -11.08 -3.02
CA THR A 279 2.91 -12.16 -3.19
C THR A 279 3.57 -13.50 -3.48
N ALA A 280 4.73 -13.50 -4.15
CA ALA A 280 5.52 -14.70 -4.40
C ALA A 280 7.02 -14.39 -4.47
N ALA A 281 7.84 -15.32 -4.00
CA ALA A 281 9.30 -15.22 -4.08
C ALA A 281 9.92 -16.61 -4.35
N PHE A 282 10.92 -16.64 -5.21
CA PHE A 282 11.66 -17.84 -5.60
C PHE A 282 13.16 -17.54 -5.61
N ALA A 283 13.95 -18.47 -5.09
CA ALA A 283 15.39 -18.52 -5.31
C ALA A 283 15.68 -19.40 -6.54
N ALA A 284 16.31 -18.84 -7.55
CA ALA A 284 16.75 -19.55 -8.75
C ALA A 284 18.25 -19.88 -8.62
N THR A 285 18.59 -21.16 -8.52
CA THR A 285 19.98 -21.60 -8.40
C THR A 285 20.53 -21.97 -9.77
N ASN A 286 21.65 -21.36 -10.15
CA ASN A 286 22.33 -21.63 -11.41
C ASN A 286 23.85 -21.43 -11.29
N ALA A 287 24.59 -21.87 -12.30
CA ALA A 287 26.04 -21.77 -12.36
C ALA A 287 26.57 -20.31 -12.39
N GLY A 288 25.71 -19.33 -12.69
CA GLY A 288 26.05 -17.91 -12.72
C GLY A 288 26.12 -17.24 -11.34
N GLY A 289 25.84 -17.95 -10.25
CA GLY A 289 25.76 -17.38 -8.89
C GLY A 289 24.33 -17.17 -8.40
N GLY A 290 23.34 -17.67 -9.15
CA GLY A 290 21.93 -17.62 -8.79
C GLY A 290 21.27 -16.26 -8.98
N ALA A 291 19.95 -16.25 -8.85
CA ALA A 291 19.12 -15.06 -8.90
C ALA A 291 17.90 -15.23 -7.99
N ARG A 292 17.27 -14.11 -7.65
CA ARG A 292 16.02 -14.08 -6.89
C ARG A 292 14.91 -13.52 -7.77
N VAL A 293 13.78 -14.23 -7.79
CA VAL A 293 12.57 -13.85 -8.51
C VAL A 293 11.49 -13.48 -7.50
N THR A 294 10.82 -12.34 -7.70
CA THR A 294 9.71 -11.92 -6.84
C THR A 294 8.55 -11.39 -7.66
N ALA A 295 7.32 -11.65 -7.24
CA ALA A 295 6.11 -10.95 -7.69
C ALA A 295 5.55 -10.13 -6.52
N THR A 296 5.39 -8.83 -6.71
CA THR A 296 4.87 -7.88 -5.71
C THR A 296 3.65 -7.18 -6.28
N SER A 297 2.56 -7.12 -5.53
CA SER A 297 1.36 -6.38 -5.91
C SER A 297 1.23 -5.13 -5.05
N LEU A 298 0.98 -3.99 -5.69
CA LEU A 298 0.63 -2.75 -5.02
C LEU A 298 -0.65 -2.19 -5.64
N ALA A 299 -1.55 -1.67 -4.81
CA ALA A 299 -2.77 -1.03 -5.29
C ALA A 299 -2.47 0.22 -6.15
N ASN A 300 -3.38 0.53 -7.07
CA ASN A 300 -3.34 1.63 -8.02
C ASN A 300 -2.09 1.59 -8.92
N ASP A 301 -1.42 2.73 -9.10
CA ASP A 301 -0.21 2.87 -9.92
C ASP A 301 1.06 2.26 -9.30
N GLY A 302 0.95 1.62 -8.12
CA GLY A 302 2.09 1.06 -7.40
C GLY A 302 3.12 2.09 -6.97
N GLY A 303 2.76 3.38 -6.89
CA GLY A 303 3.67 4.47 -6.58
C GLY A 303 4.47 5.00 -7.79
N GLY A 304 4.05 4.68 -9.02
CA GLY A 304 4.55 5.27 -10.26
C GLY A 304 5.89 4.73 -10.75
N ASP A 305 6.06 4.67 -12.07
CA ASP A 305 7.23 4.06 -12.72
C ASP A 305 8.56 4.71 -12.28
N LEU A 306 8.71 6.02 -12.44
CA LEU A 306 9.99 6.71 -12.23
C LEU A 306 10.50 6.55 -10.79
N ALA A 307 9.61 6.68 -9.80
CA ALA A 307 9.97 6.55 -8.40
C ALA A 307 10.37 5.12 -8.03
N ASN A 308 9.68 4.12 -8.58
CA ASN A 308 10.06 2.71 -8.40
C ASN A 308 11.39 2.38 -9.10
N ILE A 309 11.58 2.85 -10.32
CA ILE A 309 12.82 2.68 -11.09
C ILE A 309 13.99 3.32 -10.36
N ASN A 310 13.85 4.54 -9.84
CA ASN A 310 14.88 5.20 -9.04
C ASN A 310 15.20 4.44 -7.73
N ARG A 311 14.21 3.76 -7.13
CA ARG A 311 14.46 2.88 -5.98
C ARG A 311 15.30 1.67 -6.36
N TRP A 312 15.00 1.03 -7.50
CA TRP A 312 15.78 -0.09 -8.02
C TRP A 312 17.19 0.32 -8.43
N ARG A 313 17.33 1.50 -9.03
CA ARG A 313 18.63 2.13 -9.31
C ARG A 313 19.43 2.33 -8.02
N GLY A 314 18.82 2.87 -6.97
CA GLY A 314 19.47 3.00 -5.65
C GLY A 314 19.90 1.66 -5.05
N GLN A 315 19.13 0.58 -5.23
CA GLN A 315 19.53 -0.78 -4.82
C GLN A 315 20.77 -1.31 -5.55
N LEU A 316 21.07 -0.76 -6.73
CA LEU A 316 22.24 -1.05 -7.55
C LEU A 316 23.34 0.01 -7.40
N GLY A 317 23.17 1.02 -6.52
CA GLY A 317 24.12 2.12 -6.35
C GLY A 317 24.11 3.15 -7.51
N LEU A 318 23.13 3.08 -8.41
CA LEU A 318 23.00 3.99 -9.53
C LEU A 318 22.33 5.32 -9.11
N ALA A 319 22.78 6.43 -9.69
CA ALA A 319 22.18 7.75 -9.48
C ALA A 319 20.70 7.79 -9.93
N ALA A 320 19.85 8.56 -9.24
CA ALA A 320 18.46 8.75 -9.66
C ALA A 320 18.35 9.49 -11.00
N MET A 321 17.32 9.17 -11.79
CA MET A 321 16.98 9.88 -13.02
C MET A 321 15.88 10.91 -12.74
N ALA A 322 15.96 12.07 -13.38
CA ALA A 322 14.99 13.14 -13.21
C ALA A 322 13.71 12.93 -14.02
N ASP A 323 13.80 12.18 -15.13
CA ASP A 323 12.70 11.99 -16.08
C ASP A 323 12.59 10.54 -16.52
N LEU A 324 11.36 10.04 -16.55
CA LEU A 324 11.00 8.71 -17.01
C LEU A 324 11.32 8.49 -18.50
N ALA A 325 11.32 9.56 -19.31
CA ALA A 325 11.72 9.50 -20.72
C ALA A 325 13.18 9.09 -20.91
N GLN A 326 14.03 9.28 -19.88
CA GLN A 326 15.44 8.88 -19.90
C GLN A 326 15.61 7.38 -19.58
N VAL A 327 14.57 6.74 -19.03
CA VAL A 327 14.64 5.31 -18.70
C VAL A 327 14.36 4.48 -19.94
N LYS A 328 15.30 3.60 -20.30
CA LYS A 328 15.07 2.57 -21.31
C LYS A 328 14.01 1.58 -20.81
N ARG A 329 12.83 1.61 -21.42
CA ARG A 329 11.71 0.70 -21.17
C ARG A 329 11.39 -0.10 -22.42
N SER A 330 11.14 -1.39 -22.27
CA SER A 330 10.83 -2.29 -23.39
C SER A 330 9.40 -2.82 -23.25
N PRO A 331 8.52 -2.68 -24.25
CA PRO A 331 7.18 -3.27 -24.20
C PRO A 331 7.24 -4.79 -24.07
N MET A 332 6.39 -5.36 -23.21
CA MET A 332 6.21 -6.82 -23.06
C MET A 332 4.82 -7.30 -23.49
N GLY A 333 3.89 -6.39 -23.68
CA GLY A 333 2.49 -6.65 -24.03
C GLY A 333 1.60 -5.46 -23.64
N PRO A 334 0.28 -5.55 -23.89
CA PRO A 334 -0.66 -4.52 -23.46
C PRO A 334 -0.54 -4.26 -21.94
N GLY A 335 -0.29 -3.00 -21.56
CA GLY A 335 -0.17 -2.60 -20.14
C GLY A 335 1.07 -3.13 -19.42
N ALA A 336 2.07 -3.65 -20.15
CA ALA A 336 3.24 -4.29 -19.57
C ALA A 336 4.57 -3.78 -20.15
N MET A 337 5.48 -3.37 -19.26
CA MET A 337 6.78 -2.81 -19.62
C MET A 337 7.90 -3.48 -18.82
N ALA A 338 9.05 -3.69 -19.43
CA ALA A 338 10.27 -4.13 -18.78
C ALA A 338 11.29 -2.99 -18.63
N VAL A 339 12.00 -3.00 -17.50
CA VAL A 339 13.21 -2.22 -17.24
C VAL A 339 14.35 -3.19 -16.97
N ASP A 340 15.52 -2.92 -17.53
CA ASP A 340 16.73 -3.73 -17.37
C ASP A 340 17.85 -2.82 -16.85
N LEU A 341 18.33 -3.08 -15.64
CA LEU A 341 19.28 -2.26 -14.91
C LEU A 341 20.51 -3.08 -14.57
N VAL A 342 21.70 -2.49 -14.74
CA VAL A 342 22.98 -3.07 -14.33
C VAL A 342 23.72 -2.00 -13.53
N ASN A 343 24.36 -2.39 -12.42
CA ASN A 343 25.19 -1.45 -11.65
C ASN A 343 26.44 -1.03 -12.45
N ASP A 344 27.09 0.08 -12.04
CA ASP A 344 28.26 0.61 -12.76
C ASP A 344 29.45 -0.37 -12.79
N ALA A 345 29.54 -1.26 -11.80
CA ALA A 345 30.58 -2.30 -11.74
C ALA A 345 30.31 -3.49 -12.69
N GLY A 346 29.12 -3.59 -13.29
CA GLY A 346 28.76 -4.70 -14.17
C GLY A 346 28.66 -6.05 -13.45
N THR A 347 28.34 -6.05 -12.14
CA THR A 347 28.31 -7.26 -11.30
C THR A 347 26.92 -7.66 -10.85
N ASP A 348 26.00 -6.70 -10.69
CA ASP A 348 24.63 -6.92 -10.22
C ASP A 348 23.65 -6.38 -11.27
N ARG A 349 22.65 -7.21 -11.62
CA ARG A 349 21.64 -6.90 -12.64
C ARG A 349 20.26 -7.11 -12.07
N MET A 350 19.34 -6.26 -12.50
CA MET A 350 17.94 -6.33 -12.14
C MET A 350 17.07 -6.14 -13.39
N VAL A 351 16.25 -7.13 -13.69
CA VAL A 351 15.20 -7.05 -14.70
C VAL A 351 13.85 -6.96 -13.98
N VAL A 352 13.03 -5.97 -14.34
CA VAL A 352 11.72 -5.78 -13.72
C VAL A 352 10.65 -5.63 -14.78
N ALA A 353 9.62 -6.46 -14.74
CA ALA A 353 8.39 -6.27 -15.50
C ALA A 353 7.34 -5.57 -14.62
N ILE A 354 6.75 -4.51 -15.15
CA ILE A 354 5.72 -3.68 -14.55
C ILE A 354 4.44 -3.96 -15.32
N ILE A 355 3.38 -4.39 -14.64
CA ILE A 355 2.10 -4.76 -15.25
C ILE A 355 0.97 -4.10 -14.48
N THR A 356 0.16 -3.27 -15.15
CA THR A 356 -1.03 -2.67 -14.53
C THR A 356 -2.27 -3.40 -14.97
N ILE A 357 -3.01 -3.98 -14.03
CA ILE A 357 -4.24 -4.75 -14.27
C ILE A 357 -5.18 -4.62 -13.06
N ASP A 358 -6.48 -4.54 -13.31
CA ASP A 358 -7.54 -4.52 -12.27
C ASP A 358 -7.32 -3.49 -11.15
N GLY A 359 -6.75 -2.32 -11.49
CA GLY A 359 -6.49 -1.26 -10.52
C GLY A 359 -5.33 -1.56 -9.56
N ALA A 360 -4.47 -2.52 -9.88
CA ALA A 360 -3.21 -2.78 -9.19
C ALA A 360 -2.03 -2.75 -10.18
N THR A 361 -0.86 -2.41 -9.68
CA THR A 361 0.41 -2.53 -10.40
C THR A 361 1.24 -3.65 -9.80
N TRP A 362 1.64 -4.56 -10.65
CA TRP A 362 2.47 -5.71 -10.35
C TRP A 362 3.91 -5.48 -10.78
N PHE A 363 4.83 -5.84 -9.91
CA PHE A 363 6.26 -5.84 -10.15
C PHE A 363 6.79 -7.26 -10.08
N PHE A 364 7.12 -7.82 -11.24
CA PHE A 364 7.87 -9.06 -11.34
C PHE A 364 9.33 -8.67 -11.46
N LYS A 365 10.19 -9.15 -10.56
CA LYS A 365 11.60 -8.77 -10.51
C LYS A 365 12.47 -10.01 -10.51
N LEU A 366 13.51 -9.99 -11.34
CA LEU A 366 14.63 -10.92 -11.35
C LEU A 366 15.90 -10.12 -10.99
N ARG A 367 16.59 -10.50 -9.92
CA ARG A 367 17.85 -9.85 -9.50
C ARG A 367 18.91 -10.88 -9.13
N GLY A 368 20.16 -10.65 -9.52
CA GLY A 368 21.29 -11.47 -9.15
C GLY A 368 22.55 -10.96 -9.81
N THR A 369 23.57 -11.82 -9.87
CA THR A 369 24.76 -11.54 -10.68
C THR A 369 24.35 -11.35 -12.15
N VAL A 370 25.15 -10.62 -12.94
CA VAL A 370 24.88 -10.48 -14.38
C VAL A 370 24.69 -11.84 -15.06
N ALA A 371 25.61 -12.79 -14.82
CA ALA A 371 25.53 -14.13 -15.39
C ALA A 371 24.33 -14.94 -14.88
N GLY A 372 23.99 -14.82 -13.59
CA GLY A 372 22.84 -15.51 -13.01
C GLY A 372 21.52 -15.01 -13.56
N VAL A 373 21.38 -13.69 -13.73
CA VAL A 373 20.19 -13.07 -14.36
C VAL A 373 20.09 -13.45 -15.84
N GLU A 374 21.20 -13.50 -16.55
CA GLU A 374 21.22 -13.87 -17.96
C GLU A 374 20.82 -15.33 -18.18
N ALA A 375 21.27 -16.23 -17.30
CA ALA A 375 20.87 -17.65 -17.30
C ALA A 375 19.36 -17.85 -17.04
N GLU A 376 18.75 -17.03 -16.18
CA GLU A 376 17.32 -17.14 -15.83
C GLU A 376 16.38 -16.33 -16.73
N ARG A 377 16.92 -15.49 -17.62
CA ARG A 377 16.12 -14.51 -18.39
C ARG A 377 14.95 -15.15 -19.14
N ALA A 378 15.20 -16.27 -19.82
CA ALA A 378 14.17 -16.96 -20.58
C ALA A 378 13.05 -17.52 -19.69
N GLN A 379 13.40 -18.11 -18.53
CA GLN A 379 12.43 -18.65 -17.57
C GLN A 379 11.63 -17.53 -16.91
N PHE A 380 12.28 -16.42 -16.56
CA PHE A 380 11.62 -15.25 -16.02
C PHE A 380 10.64 -14.62 -17.01
N ASP A 381 11.03 -14.45 -18.28
CA ASP A 381 10.15 -13.92 -19.31
C ASP A 381 8.93 -14.84 -19.54
N ALA A 382 9.11 -16.16 -19.48
CA ALA A 382 8.01 -17.13 -19.54
C ALA A 382 7.08 -17.03 -18.32
N PHE A 383 7.63 -16.88 -17.11
CA PHE A 383 6.86 -16.64 -15.90
C PHE A 383 6.02 -15.37 -16.00
N VAL A 384 6.61 -14.26 -16.44
CA VAL A 384 5.90 -12.98 -16.64
C VAL A 384 4.78 -13.12 -17.67
N ARG A 385 5.02 -13.81 -18.79
CA ARG A 385 3.98 -14.04 -19.81
C ARG A 385 2.83 -14.90 -19.29
N ALA A 386 3.13 -16.05 -18.70
CA ALA A 386 2.12 -16.99 -18.21
C ALA A 386 1.33 -16.41 -17.04
N VAL A 387 2.03 -15.84 -16.05
CA VAL A 387 1.43 -15.44 -14.78
C VAL A 387 1.02 -13.97 -14.75
N GLY A 388 1.86 -13.08 -15.29
CA GLY A 388 1.55 -11.66 -15.36
C GLY A 388 0.53 -11.35 -16.45
N LEU A 389 0.75 -11.85 -17.67
CA LEU A 389 -0.04 -11.50 -18.85
C LEU A 389 -1.12 -12.52 -19.23
N GLY A 390 -1.00 -13.77 -18.77
CA GLY A 390 -2.03 -14.80 -19.00
C GLY A 390 -1.96 -15.35 -20.42
N VAL A 391 -0.80 -15.14 -21.06
CA VAL A 391 -0.48 -15.65 -22.38
C VAL A 391 0.20 -16.99 -22.18
N ALA A 392 -0.31 -18.03 -22.85
CA ALA A 392 0.33 -19.34 -22.83
C ALA A 392 1.80 -19.22 -23.29
N PRO A 393 2.72 -19.99 -22.68
CA PRO A 393 4.16 -19.88 -22.93
C PRO A 393 4.56 -20.12 -24.40
#